data_AF-A0A2V5J316-F1
#
_entry.id   AF-A0A2V5J316-F1
#
_cell.length_a   1.000
_cell.length_b   1.000
_cell.length_c   1.000
_cell.angle_alpha   90.00
_cell.angle_beta   90.00
_cell.angle_gamma   90.00
#
_symmetry.space_group_name_H-M   'P 1'
#
loop_
_entity.id
_entity.type
_entity.pdbx_description
1 polymer ?
#
loop_
_entity_poly.entity_id
_entity_poly.type
_entity_poly.pdbx_seq_one_letter_code
_entity_poly.pdbx_strand_id
1 'polypeptide(L)'
;MKTSTFRIVPLSTEVAERARRAVEAGAADHAVVIADSPTGYPCRHCLRFAKAGERMILFPHAAIPAGHAYSESGPIFVHADACERYSATREYPHELRNGRAFRAYNARYDMIDAEVANGSEP
;
A
#
# COMPACT_ATOMS: atom_id res chain seq x y z
N MET A 1 17.35 20.86 11.66
CA MET A 1 16.18 20.14 11.12
C MET A 1 15.58 19.32 12.24
N LYS A 2 14.29 19.54 12.58
CA LYS A 2 13.59 18.64 13.51
C LYS A 2 13.43 17.30 12.80
N THR A 3 14.03 16.25 13.35
CA THR A 3 13.89 14.90 12.80
C THR A 3 12.44 14.47 13.05
N SER A 4 11.59 14.49 12.02
CA SER A 4 10.23 14.00 12.13
C SER A 4 10.25 12.52 12.52
N THR A 5 9.73 12.18 13.70
CA THR A 5 9.62 10.80 14.17
C THR A 5 8.37 10.17 13.58
N PHE A 6 8.48 9.65 12.36
CA PHE A 6 7.44 8.84 11.74
C PHE A 6 7.92 7.40 11.50
N ARG A 7 6.96 6.49 11.35
CA ARG A 7 7.20 5.10 10.97
C ARG A 7 6.27 4.75 9.81
N ILE A 8 6.86 4.28 8.73
CA ILE A 8 6.10 3.67 7.64
C ILE A 8 5.79 2.23 8.01
N VAL A 9 4.51 1.85 7.93
CA VAL A 9 4.04 0.48 8.16
C VAL A 9 3.55 -0.06 6.82
N PRO A 10 4.37 -0.83 6.09
CA PRO A 10 3.90 -1.52 4.89
C PRO A 10 2.96 -2.66 5.26
N LEU A 11 2.22 -3.15 4.27
CA LEU A 11 1.38 -4.34 4.39
C LEU A 11 2.18 -5.51 4.99
N SER A 12 1.56 -6.32 5.86
CA SER A 12 2.25 -7.46 6.46
C SER A 12 2.51 -8.53 5.40
N THR A 13 3.60 -9.29 5.57
CA THR A 13 3.89 -10.46 4.71
C THR A 13 2.73 -11.44 4.76
N GLU A 14 2.13 -11.65 5.93
CA GLU A 14 0.97 -12.53 6.09
C GLU A 14 -0.19 -12.15 5.16
N VAL A 15 -0.55 -10.86 5.07
CA VAL A 15 -1.63 -10.41 4.18
C VAL A 15 -1.24 -10.57 2.72
N ALA A 16 0.01 -10.26 2.36
CA ALA A 16 0.50 -10.46 1.00
C ALA A 16 0.45 -11.95 0.58
N GLU A 17 0.88 -12.87 1.45
CA GLU A 17 0.79 -14.31 1.17
C GLU A 17 -0.66 -14.81 1.13
N ARG A 18 -1.56 -14.24 1.95
CA ARG A 18 -2.99 -14.56 1.88
C ARG A 18 -3.57 -14.16 0.52
N ALA A 19 -3.21 -12.99 -0.01
CA ALA A 19 -3.65 -12.55 -1.34
C ALA A 19 -3.12 -13.46 -2.47
N ARG A 20 -1.86 -13.91 -2.38
CA ARG A 20 -1.28 -14.91 -3.31
C ARG A 20 -2.03 -16.23 -3.30
N ARG A 21 -2.27 -16.81 -2.12
CA ARG A 21 -3.05 -18.03 -2.01
C ARG A 21 -4.49 -17.87 -2.49
N ALA A 22 -5.11 -16.72 -2.21
CA ALA A 22 -6.49 -16.46 -2.61
C ALA A 22 -6.65 -16.42 -4.14
N VAL A 23 -5.72 -15.76 -4.85
CA VAL A 23 -5.78 -15.73 -6.33
C VAL A 23 -5.51 -17.11 -6.94
N GLU A 24 -4.58 -17.88 -6.37
CA GLU A 24 -4.33 -19.27 -6.78
C GLU A 24 -5.54 -20.19 -6.57
N ALA A 25 -6.29 -19.95 -5.49
CA ALA A 25 -7.54 -20.65 -5.18
C ALA A 25 -8.74 -20.18 -6.02
N GLY A 26 -8.57 -19.18 -6.90
CA GLY A 26 -9.63 -18.66 -7.75
C GLY A 26 -10.64 -17.76 -7.04
N ALA A 27 -10.22 -17.04 -6.00
CA ALA A 27 -11.07 -16.06 -5.33
C ALA A 27 -11.56 -14.99 -6.33
N ALA A 28 -12.88 -14.77 -6.37
CA ALA A 28 -13.51 -13.90 -7.36
C ALA A 28 -13.16 -12.41 -7.24
N ASP A 29 -12.69 -11.98 -6.07
CA ASP A 29 -12.29 -10.61 -5.75
C ASP A 29 -10.77 -10.38 -5.87
N HIS A 30 -10.02 -11.38 -6.34
CA HIS A 30 -8.58 -11.28 -6.60
C HIS A 30 -8.32 -11.44 -8.09
N ALA A 31 -7.41 -10.63 -8.64
CA ALA A 31 -7.02 -10.71 -10.04
C ALA A 31 -5.51 -10.63 -10.20
N VAL A 32 -4.96 -11.42 -11.13
CA VAL A 32 -3.59 -11.23 -11.62
C VAL A 32 -3.61 -10.18 -12.71
N VAL A 33 -2.79 -9.13 -12.53
CA VAL A 33 -2.63 -8.03 -13.48
C VAL A 33 -1.17 -7.97 -13.92
N ILE A 34 -0.92 -7.72 -15.21
CA ILE A 34 0.42 -7.47 -15.73
C ILE A 34 0.64 -5.96 -15.71
N ALA A 35 1.69 -5.51 -15.02
CA ALA A 35 2.04 -4.11 -15.04
C ALA A 35 2.43 -3.67 -16.45
N ASP A 36 1.80 -2.63 -16.97
CA ASP A 36 2.06 -2.05 -18.29
C ASP A 36 2.77 -0.68 -18.22
N SER A 37 2.94 -0.15 -17.01
CA SER A 37 3.51 1.17 -16.74
C SER A 37 4.36 1.14 -15.46
N PRO A 38 5.47 1.92 -15.40
CA PRO A 38 6.33 1.98 -14.24
C PRO A 38 5.74 2.73 -13.03
N THR A 39 4.56 3.36 -13.15
CA THR A 39 3.99 4.22 -12.07
C THR A 39 2.52 3.92 -11.75
N GLY A 40 1.94 2.86 -12.31
CA GLY A 40 0.52 2.50 -12.09
C GLY A 40 0.27 1.47 -10.99
N TYR A 41 1.31 0.73 -10.57
CA TYR A 41 1.14 -0.52 -9.81
C TYR A 41 1.98 -0.52 -8.51
N PRO A 42 1.62 0.32 -7.51
CA PRO A 42 2.38 0.41 -6.27
C PRO A 42 2.14 -0.83 -5.39
N CYS A 43 3.19 -1.61 -5.15
CA CYS A 43 3.13 -2.73 -4.24
C CYS A 43 3.06 -2.25 -2.78
N ARG A 44 2.01 -2.63 -2.05
CA ARG A 44 1.83 -2.21 -0.64
C ARG A 44 2.74 -2.93 0.36
N HIS A 45 3.46 -3.97 -0.06
CA HIS A 45 4.37 -4.75 0.77
C HIS A 45 5.82 -4.24 0.73
N CYS A 46 6.39 -4.07 -0.47
CA CYS A 46 7.75 -3.56 -0.66
C CYS A 46 7.82 -2.05 -0.92
N LEU A 47 6.67 -1.39 -1.14
CA LEU A 47 6.53 0.06 -1.36
C LEU A 47 7.28 0.60 -2.59
N ARG A 48 7.44 -0.26 -3.60
CA ARG A 48 7.94 0.09 -4.94
C ARG A 48 6.82 -0.05 -5.97
N PHE A 49 6.92 0.64 -7.10
CA PHE A 49 6.11 0.36 -8.27
C PHE A 49 6.60 -0.91 -8.98
N ALA A 50 5.65 -1.67 -9.50
CA ALA A 50 5.96 -2.77 -10.38
C ALA A 50 6.65 -2.25 -11.66
N LYS A 51 7.60 -3.03 -12.18
CA LYS A 51 8.16 -2.80 -13.51
C LYS A 51 7.21 -3.36 -14.57
N ALA A 52 7.25 -2.81 -15.78
CA ALA A 52 6.47 -3.35 -16.89
C ALA A 52 6.78 -4.84 -17.10
N GLY A 53 5.74 -5.65 -17.28
CA GLY A 53 5.81 -7.11 -17.39
C GLY A 53 5.76 -7.86 -16.05
N GLU A 54 5.94 -7.21 -14.90
CA GLU A 54 5.79 -7.87 -13.61
C GLU A 54 4.31 -8.22 -13.33
N ARG A 55 4.10 -9.37 -12.71
CA ARG A 55 2.78 -9.85 -12.28
C ARG A 55 2.43 -9.27 -10.91
N MET A 56 1.25 -8.69 -10.82
CA MET A 56 0.68 -8.11 -9.61
C MET A 56 -0.61 -8.84 -9.24
N ILE A 57 -0.94 -8.83 -7.96
CA ILE A 57 -2.25 -9.25 -7.45
C ILE A 57 -2.98 -8.00 -7.04
N LEU A 58 -4.13 -7.77 -7.67
CA LEU A 58 -5.12 -6.76 -7.32
C LEU A 58 -6.18 -7.40 -6.42
N PHE A 59 -6.42 -6.81 -5.26
CA PHE A 59 -7.39 -7.33 -4.29
C PHE A 59 -7.93 -6.23 -3.36
N PRO A 60 -9.11 -6.42 -2.75
CA PRO A 60 -9.68 -5.49 -1.79
C PRO A 60 -8.93 -5.51 -0.44
N HIS A 61 -8.75 -4.34 0.16
CA HIS A 61 -8.19 -4.20 1.50
C HIS A 61 -8.86 -3.07 2.28
N ALA A 62 -9.22 -3.36 3.53
CA ALA A 62 -9.77 -2.38 4.47
C ALA A 62 -8.71 -2.03 5.54
N ALA A 63 -8.21 -0.80 5.49
CA ALA A 63 -7.25 -0.30 6.48
C ALA A 63 -7.94 0.19 7.77
N ILE A 64 -9.18 0.67 7.65
CA ILE A 64 -10.02 1.10 8.78
C ILE A 64 -11.03 -0.03 9.06
N PRO A 65 -11.11 -0.56 10.30
CA PRO A 65 -12.08 -1.59 10.68
C PRO A 65 -13.52 -1.16 10.39
N ALA A 66 -14.44 -2.11 10.28
CA ALA A 66 -15.86 -1.80 10.13
C ALA A 66 -16.43 -1.05 11.35
N GLY A 67 -17.45 -0.22 11.14
CA GLY A 67 -18.14 0.53 12.20
C GLY A 67 -17.70 1.98 12.41
N HIS A 68 -16.85 2.52 11.52
CA HIS A 68 -16.38 3.90 11.54
C HIS A 68 -16.84 4.66 10.28
N ALA A 69 -16.90 5.99 10.34
CA ALA A 69 -17.36 6.81 9.21
C ALA A 69 -16.50 6.67 7.93
N TYR A 70 -15.22 6.32 8.10
CA TYR A 70 -14.25 6.12 7.01
C TYR A 70 -13.93 4.63 6.77
N SER A 71 -14.77 3.70 7.26
CA SER A 71 -14.62 2.28 6.95
C SER A 71 -14.86 2.05 5.45
N GLU A 72 -13.79 1.89 4.68
CA GLU A 72 -13.84 1.57 3.25
C GLU A 72 -12.95 0.38 2.92
N SER A 73 -13.34 -0.37 1.90
CA SER A 73 -12.50 -1.40 1.28
C SER A 73 -12.16 -0.94 -0.13
N GLY A 74 -10.87 -0.77 -0.41
CA GLY A 74 -10.38 -0.27 -1.68
C GLY A 74 -9.42 -1.25 -2.34
N PRO A 75 -9.20 -1.13 -3.66
CA PRO A 75 -8.24 -1.96 -4.37
C PRO A 75 -6.80 -1.60 -3.99
N ILE A 76 -5.98 -2.63 -3.73
CA ILE A 76 -4.53 -2.47 -3.59
C ILE A 76 -3.78 -3.54 -4.40
N PHE A 77 -2.49 -3.28 -4.65
CA PHE A 77 -1.60 -4.22 -5.31
C PHE A 77 -0.54 -4.80 -4.37
N VAL A 78 -0.19 -6.06 -4.60
CA VAL A 78 1.08 -6.69 -4.17
C VAL A 78 1.71 -7.44 -5.33
N HIS A 79 3.03 -7.69 -5.30
CA HIS A 79 3.66 -8.58 -6.28
C HIS A 79 3.08 -9.99 -6.18
N ALA A 80 2.82 -10.61 -7.33
CA ALA A 80 2.40 -12.01 -7.39
C ALA A 80 3.50 -12.93 -6.87
N ASP A 81 4.75 -12.63 -7.23
CA ASP A 81 5.92 -13.31 -6.67
C ASP A 81 6.33 -12.70 -5.32
N ALA A 82 7.13 -13.45 -4.57
CA ALA A 82 7.71 -12.98 -3.31
C ALA A 82 8.56 -11.71 -3.54
N CYS A 83 8.37 -10.72 -2.68
CA CYS A 83 9.20 -9.52 -2.64
C CYS A 83 9.57 -9.19 -1.18
N GLU A 84 10.66 -8.45 -1.01
CA GLU A 84 11.15 -8.09 0.32
C GLU A 84 10.28 -6.98 0.93
N ARG A 85 9.81 -7.18 2.16
CA ARG A 85 8.98 -6.18 2.86
C ARG A 85 9.81 -4.93 3.10
N TYR A 86 9.22 -3.76 2.87
CA TYR A 86 9.88 -2.51 3.18
C TYR A 86 10.28 -2.44 4.67
N SER A 87 11.55 -2.10 4.93
CA SER A 87 12.15 -2.21 6.26
C SER A 87 12.79 -0.91 6.77
N ALA A 88 12.99 0.08 5.91
CA ALA A 88 13.66 1.32 6.30
C ALA A 88 12.80 2.11 7.31
N THR A 89 13.48 2.67 8.30
CA THR A 89 12.85 3.46 9.37
C THR A 89 13.14 4.93 9.16
N ARG A 90 12.14 5.80 9.39
CA ARG A 90 12.27 7.27 9.24
C ARG A 90 12.70 7.71 7.84
N GLU A 91 12.48 6.86 6.85
CA GLU A 91 12.67 7.19 5.45
C GLU A 91 11.34 6.97 4.73
N TYR A 92 11.02 7.88 3.82
CA TYR A 92 9.90 7.70 2.92
C TYR A 92 10.34 6.92 1.68
N PRO A 93 9.60 5.88 1.25
CA PRO A 93 9.93 5.08 0.07
C PRO A 93 10.16 5.97 -1.16
N HIS A 94 11.35 5.87 -1.77
CA HIS A 94 11.79 6.76 -2.84
C HIS A 94 10.78 6.87 -3.98
N GLU A 95 10.25 5.74 -4.44
CA GLU A 95 9.34 5.70 -5.59
C GLU A 95 7.99 6.37 -5.28
N LEU A 96 7.58 6.41 -4.02
CA LEU A 96 6.30 7.00 -3.61
C LEU A 96 6.44 8.49 -3.27
N ARG A 97 7.58 9.14 -3.56
CA ARG A 97 7.86 10.54 -3.18
C ARG A 97 7.13 11.63 -3.97
N ASN A 98 6.32 11.30 -4.97
CA ASN A 98 5.54 12.29 -5.71
C ASN A 98 4.06 11.93 -5.83
N GLY A 99 3.19 12.95 -5.87
CA GLY A 99 1.76 12.79 -6.19
C GLY A 99 0.94 12.11 -5.09
N ARG A 100 1.21 12.41 -3.82
CA ARG A 100 0.51 11.78 -2.69
C ARG A 100 -0.53 12.70 -2.07
N ALA A 101 -1.61 12.09 -1.60
CA ALA A 101 -2.50 12.68 -0.61
C ALA A 101 -2.37 11.88 0.69
N PHE A 102 -2.01 12.56 1.77
CA PHE A 102 -2.10 12.04 3.13
C PHE A 102 -3.48 12.32 3.70
N ARG A 103 -3.98 11.33 4.45
CA ARG A 103 -5.17 11.46 5.29
C ARG A 103 -4.75 11.01 6.68
N ALA A 104 -4.81 11.92 7.65
CA ALA A 104 -4.45 11.64 9.02
C ALA A 104 -5.69 11.21 9.80
N TYR A 105 -5.58 10.10 10.51
CA TYR A 105 -6.64 9.56 11.33
C TYR A 105 -6.21 9.49 12.79
N ASN A 106 -7.11 9.86 13.70
CA ASN A 106 -6.90 9.69 15.13
C ASN A 106 -7.16 8.23 15.57
N ALA A 107 -7.00 7.94 16.86
CA ALA A 107 -7.23 6.59 17.42
C ALA A 107 -8.69 6.09 17.35
N ARG A 108 -9.65 6.95 17.02
CA ARG A 108 -11.08 6.61 16.79
C ARG A 108 -11.41 6.46 15.30
N TYR A 109 -10.41 6.55 14.43
CA TYR A 109 -10.53 6.55 12.98
C TYR A 109 -11.28 7.76 12.41
N ASP A 110 -11.37 8.88 13.15
CA ASP A 110 -11.83 10.14 12.60
C ASP A 110 -10.69 10.75 11.77
N MET A 111 -10.98 11.19 10.54
CA MET A 111 -10.04 11.98 9.76
C MET A 111 -9.89 13.36 10.41
N ILE A 112 -8.68 13.71 10.80
CA ILE A 112 -8.37 14.98 11.50
C ILE A 112 -7.56 15.96 10.65
N ASP A 113 -6.96 15.48 9.55
CA ASP A 113 -6.19 16.30 8.63
C ASP A 113 -6.07 15.62 7.26
N ALA A 114 -5.79 16.40 6.23
CA ALA A 114 -5.47 15.90 4.89
C ALA A 114 -4.60 16.90 4.12
N GLU A 115 -3.52 16.40 3.52
CA GLU A 115 -2.56 17.23 2.79
C GLU A 115 -2.07 16.54 1.51
N VAL A 116 -1.83 17.31 0.47
CA VAL A 116 -1.10 16.85 -0.71
C VAL A 116 0.38 17.14 -0.49
N ALA A 117 1.21 16.11 -0.44
CA ALA A 117 2.63 16.26 -0.12
C ALA A 117 3.53 15.55 -1.12
N ASN A 118 4.73 16.10 -1.30
CA ASN A 118 5.81 15.58 -2.12
C ASN A 118 7.11 15.57 -1.32
N GLY A 119 8.11 14.82 -1.80
CA GLY A 119 9.41 14.73 -1.15
C GLY A 119 9.49 13.62 -0.11
N SER A 120 10.46 13.74 0.80
CA SER A 120 10.90 12.70 1.74
C SER A 120 10.27 12.75 3.12
N GLU A 121 9.39 13.73 3.37
CA GLU A 121 8.68 13.89 4.63
C GLU A 121 7.18 13.57 4.43
N PRO A 122 6.48 13.11 5.47
CA PRO A 122 5.02 13.01 5.48
C PRO A 122 4.36 14.37 5.29
#